data_AF-A0A2D6ND28-F1
#
_entry.id   AF-A0A2D6ND28-F1
#
_cell.length_a   1.000
_cell.length_b   1.000
_cell.length_c   1.000
_cell.angle_alpha   90.00
_cell.angle_beta   90.00
_cell.angle_gamma   90.00
#
_symmetry.space_group_name_H-M   'P 1'
#
loop_
_entity.id
_entity.type
_entity.pdbx_description
1 polymer ?
#
loop_
_entity_poly.entity_id
_entity_poly.type
_entity_poly.pdbx_seq_one_letter_code
_entity_poly.pdbx_strand_id
1 'polypeptide(L)'
;MVDFKKLRINNILLAKKTIREAVCEDDFIINSINNIEDLAKVANVLCKRLRQWYSLYLPEMYNKIGDNEAFVRLVLKKDKNTLMKELKLSETMGSDLSKNNLKPILALASRIDSLYTLRNELKDYLKKIMGVYCKNLLTLAGTVLGAKLIESGGSLKKLALMPSSTIQMLGAEKALFRHLKSGARPPKHGIILQHPLVGGAPKNKKGKAARLLADKLSIAIRTDFFKGEFIGNKLKEELKKRLK
;
A
#
# COMPACT_ATOMS: atom_id res chain seq x y z
N MET A 1 -26.98 -22.60 -45.70
CA MET A 1 -25.60 -22.08 -45.53
C MET A 1 -25.56 -21.24 -44.28
N VAL A 2 -24.67 -21.54 -43.32
CA VAL A 2 -24.51 -20.73 -42.11
C VAL A 2 -23.99 -19.35 -42.52
N ASP A 3 -24.69 -18.28 -42.12
CA ASP A 3 -24.24 -16.92 -42.38
C ASP A 3 -23.08 -16.57 -41.43
N PHE A 4 -21.86 -16.80 -41.91
CA PHE A 4 -20.63 -16.54 -41.17
C PHE A 4 -20.47 -15.07 -40.76
N LYS A 5 -21.05 -14.11 -41.48
CA LYS A 5 -21.02 -12.69 -41.09
C LYS A 5 -21.87 -12.46 -39.85
N LYS A 6 -23.07 -13.05 -39.79
CA LYS A 6 -23.97 -12.98 -38.63
C LYS A 6 -23.35 -13.67 -37.41
N LEU A 7 -22.70 -14.83 -37.59
CA LEU A 7 -22.04 -15.56 -36.51
C LEU A 7 -20.84 -14.78 -35.93
N ARG A 8 -20.03 -14.14 -36.79
CA ARG A 8 -18.95 -13.25 -36.34
C ARG A 8 -19.47 -12.07 -35.52
N ILE A 9 -20.52 -11.40 -35.98
CA ILE A 9 -21.12 -10.26 -35.26
C ILE A 9 -21.65 -10.71 -33.89
N ASN A 10 -22.35 -11.84 -33.83
CA ASN A 10 -22.86 -12.39 -32.58
C ASN A 10 -21.73 -12.77 -31.61
N ASN A 11 -20.64 -13.38 -32.10
CA ASN A 11 -19.48 -13.68 -31.26
C ASN A 11 -18.81 -12.42 -30.71
N ILE A 12 -18.68 -11.37 -31.51
CA ILE A 12 -18.14 -10.09 -31.04
C ILE A 12 -19.07 -9.47 -29.97
N LEU A 13 -20.39 -9.52 -30.18
CA LEU A 13 -21.35 -9.03 -29.19
C LEU A 13 -21.29 -9.82 -27.88
N LEU A 14 -21.20 -11.14 -27.97
CA LEU A 14 -21.06 -12.01 -26.81
C LEU A 14 -19.75 -11.73 -26.07
N ALA A 15 -18.63 -11.61 -26.79
CA ALA A 15 -17.34 -11.27 -26.20
C ALA A 15 -17.35 -9.89 -25.54
N LYS A 16 -17.98 -8.88 -26.17
CA LYS A 16 -18.15 -7.56 -25.56
C LYS A 16 -18.97 -7.64 -24.28
N LYS A 17 -20.03 -8.46 -24.25
CA LYS A 17 -20.86 -8.66 -23.07
C LYS A 17 -20.07 -9.34 -21.94
N THR A 18 -19.35 -10.42 -22.23
CA THR A 18 -18.54 -11.13 -21.22
C THR A 18 -17.41 -10.26 -20.67
N ILE A 19 -16.77 -9.42 -21.50
CA ILE A 19 -15.75 -8.47 -21.04
C ILE A 19 -16.37 -7.43 -20.09
N ARG A 20 -17.56 -6.91 -20.39
CA ARG A 20 -18.25 -5.95 -19.51
C ARG A 20 -18.61 -6.57 -18.17
N GLU A 21 -19.07 -7.81 -18.17
CA GLU A 21 -19.43 -8.56 -16.95
C GLU A 21 -18.21 -9.03 -16.15
N ALA A 22 -17.02 -9.07 -16.77
CA ALA A 22 -15.79 -9.49 -16.11
C ALA A 22 -15.20 -8.41 -15.17
N VAL A 23 -15.60 -7.14 -15.32
CA VAL A 23 -15.17 -6.07 -14.41
C VAL A 23 -15.76 -6.34 -13.04
N CYS A 24 -14.89 -6.53 -12.06
CA CYS A 24 -15.27 -6.90 -10.71
C CYS A 24 -14.72 -5.94 -9.67
N GLU A 25 -15.19 -6.05 -8.43
CA GLU A 25 -14.79 -5.17 -7.35
C GLU A 25 -13.34 -5.37 -6.92
N ASP A 26 -12.77 -6.54 -7.20
CA ASP A 26 -11.34 -6.81 -7.02
C ASP A 26 -10.50 -5.86 -7.89
N ASP A 27 -10.93 -5.55 -9.12
CA ASP A 27 -10.19 -4.64 -10.02
C ASP A 27 -10.07 -3.25 -9.42
N PHE A 28 -11.13 -2.74 -8.76
CA PHE A 28 -11.10 -1.46 -8.09
C PHE A 28 -10.18 -1.48 -6.86
N ILE A 29 -10.17 -2.58 -6.09
CA ILE A 29 -9.26 -2.76 -4.93
C ILE A 29 -7.80 -2.75 -5.40
N ILE A 30 -7.49 -3.56 -6.42
CA ILE A 30 -6.13 -3.74 -6.96
C ILE A 30 -5.61 -2.42 -7.55
N ASN A 31 -6.41 -1.76 -8.38
CA ASN A 31 -6.01 -0.47 -8.95
C ASN A 31 -5.86 0.61 -7.87
N SER A 32 -6.72 0.61 -6.85
CA SER A 32 -6.61 1.59 -5.76
C SER A 32 -5.32 1.42 -4.97
N ILE A 33 -4.92 0.19 -4.60
CA ILE A 33 -3.68 -0.03 -3.87
C ILE A 33 -2.44 0.30 -4.70
N ASN A 34 -2.42 -0.05 -5.99
CA ASN A 34 -1.34 0.29 -6.90
C ASN A 34 -1.16 1.82 -7.01
N ASN A 35 -2.27 2.55 -7.19
CA ASN A 35 -2.25 4.01 -7.21
C ASN A 35 -1.76 4.61 -5.88
N ILE A 36 -2.17 4.07 -4.73
CA ILE A 36 -1.69 4.52 -3.42
C ILE A 36 -0.17 4.34 -3.29
N GLU A 37 0.37 3.21 -3.77
CA GLU A 37 1.80 2.95 -3.76
C GLU A 37 2.58 3.88 -4.69
N ASP A 38 2.07 4.09 -5.90
CA ASP A 38 2.73 4.92 -6.90
C ASP A 38 2.69 6.40 -6.50
N LEU A 39 1.57 6.90 -5.97
CA LEU A 39 1.50 8.23 -5.36
C LEU A 39 2.51 8.38 -4.22
N ALA A 40 2.67 7.36 -3.37
CA ALA A 40 3.66 7.40 -2.30
C ALA A 40 5.11 7.44 -2.84
N LYS A 41 5.43 6.66 -3.88
CA LYS A 41 6.76 6.70 -4.53
C LYS A 41 7.03 8.06 -5.16
N VAL A 42 6.07 8.59 -5.94
CA VAL A 42 6.18 9.89 -6.60
C VAL A 42 6.33 11.02 -5.57
N ALA A 43 5.47 11.06 -4.55
CA ALA A 43 5.55 12.07 -3.49
C ALA A 43 6.90 12.02 -2.76
N ASN A 44 7.45 10.83 -2.50
CA ASN A 44 8.76 10.69 -1.87
C ASN A 44 9.90 11.20 -2.76
N VAL A 45 9.89 10.91 -4.06
CA VAL A 45 10.90 11.40 -5.00
C VAL A 45 10.82 12.93 -5.10
N LEU A 46 9.61 13.49 -5.26
CA LEU A 46 9.39 14.92 -5.33
C LEU A 46 9.78 15.63 -4.03
N CYS A 47 9.49 15.04 -2.87
CA CYS A 47 9.88 15.60 -1.58
C CYS A 47 11.41 15.65 -1.41
N LYS A 48 12.15 14.64 -1.89
CA LYS A 48 13.62 14.69 -1.91
C LYS A 48 14.13 15.86 -2.76
N ARG A 49 13.52 16.10 -3.92
CA ARG A 49 13.85 17.25 -4.78
C ARG A 49 13.49 18.58 -4.13
N LEU A 50 12.32 18.68 -3.51
CA LEU A 50 11.90 19.86 -2.75
C LEU A 50 12.88 20.17 -1.63
N ARG A 51 13.32 19.16 -0.87
CA ARG A 51 14.31 19.32 0.22
C ARG A 51 15.63 19.87 -0.30
N GLN A 52 16.15 19.31 -1.40
CA GLN A 52 17.38 19.81 -2.04
C GLN A 52 17.21 21.26 -2.50
N TRP A 53 16.07 21.59 -3.10
CA TRP A 53 15.82 22.93 -3.64
C TRP A 53 15.61 23.97 -2.54
N TYR A 54 14.85 23.63 -1.51
CA TYR A 54 14.61 24.49 -0.35
C TYR A 54 15.87 24.64 0.53
N SER A 55 16.79 23.68 0.48
CA SER A 55 18.09 23.78 1.17
C SER A 55 18.95 24.96 0.69
N LEU A 56 18.69 25.52 -0.50
CA LEU A 56 19.34 26.75 -0.95
C LEU A 56 18.91 27.97 -0.11
N TYR A 57 17.69 27.90 0.46
CA TYR A 57 17.09 28.95 1.27
C TYR A 57 17.31 28.74 2.77
N LEU A 58 17.16 27.50 3.25
CA LEU A 58 17.34 27.11 4.66
C LEU A 58 17.88 25.66 4.76
N PRO A 59 19.20 25.47 4.71
CA PRO A 59 19.82 24.13 4.69
C PRO A 59 19.62 23.34 5.99
N GLU A 60 19.47 24.01 7.12
CA GLU A 60 19.34 23.40 8.46
C GLU A 60 18.04 22.60 8.61
N MET A 61 17.03 22.92 7.80
CA MET A 61 15.75 22.21 7.77
C MET A 61 15.88 20.80 7.17
N TYR A 62 16.88 20.57 6.32
CA TYR A 62 17.06 19.31 5.59
C TYR A 62 17.21 18.11 6.53
N ASN A 63 18.00 18.26 7.60
CA ASN A 63 18.31 17.19 8.55
C ASN A 63 17.41 17.17 9.78
N LYS A 64 16.83 18.32 10.19
CA LYS A 64 16.03 18.40 11.42
C LYS A 64 14.66 17.72 11.31
N ILE A 65 14.05 17.71 10.13
CA ILE A 65 12.70 17.18 9.94
C ILE A 65 12.78 15.84 9.21
N GLY A 66 12.58 14.74 9.95
CA GLY A 66 12.58 13.39 9.37
C GLY A 66 11.32 13.08 8.54
N ASP A 67 10.16 13.59 8.94
CA ASP A 67 8.90 13.33 8.22
C ASP A 67 8.74 14.25 7.00
N ASN A 68 8.52 13.63 5.84
CA ASN A 68 8.36 14.32 4.56
C ASN A 68 7.05 15.10 4.48
N GLU A 69 5.96 14.57 5.05
CA GLU A 69 4.66 15.23 4.99
C GLU A 69 4.65 16.47 5.90
N ALA A 70 5.21 16.35 7.11
CA ALA A 70 5.45 17.49 7.99
C ALA A 70 6.36 18.56 7.37
N PHE A 71 7.45 18.15 6.69
CA PHE A 71 8.35 19.08 6.01
C PHE A 71 7.62 19.94 4.97
N VAL A 72 6.84 19.31 4.10
CA VAL A 72 6.07 20.00 3.06
C VAL A 72 5.07 20.99 3.66
N ARG A 73 4.37 20.59 4.73
CA ARG A 73 3.42 21.48 5.44
C ARG A 73 4.10 22.69 6.08
N LEU A 74 5.30 22.51 6.64
CA LEU A 74 6.05 23.59 7.26
C LEU A 74 6.56 24.59 6.22
N VAL A 75 7.07 24.11 5.09
CA VAL A 75 7.49 24.95 3.95
C VAL A 75 6.33 25.79 3.41
N LEU A 76 5.10 25.26 3.41
CA LEU A 76 3.92 25.98 2.93
C LEU A 76 3.35 27.01 3.92
N LYS A 77 3.46 26.74 5.22
CA LYS A 77 2.75 27.53 6.25
C LYS A 77 3.60 28.62 6.90
N LYS A 78 4.93 28.52 6.86
CA LYS A 78 5.81 29.32 7.72
C LYS A 78 6.88 30.04 6.94
N ASP A 79 7.10 31.28 7.31
CA ASP A 79 8.20 32.10 6.81
C ASP A 79 9.52 31.70 7.46
N LYS A 80 10.64 32.00 6.79
CA LYS A 80 12.01 31.69 7.24
C LYS A 80 12.26 32.08 8.70
N ASN A 81 11.86 33.28 9.10
CA ASN A 81 12.09 33.79 10.46
C ASN A 81 11.31 33.00 11.52
N THR A 82 10.10 32.56 11.20
CA THR A 82 9.30 31.72 12.09
C THR A 82 9.87 30.30 12.18
N LEU A 83 10.35 29.75 11.07
CA LEU A 83 11.01 28.46 11.02
C LEU A 83 12.32 28.44 11.81
N MET A 84 13.14 29.49 11.72
CA MET A 84 14.38 29.58 12.50
C MET A 84 14.13 29.60 14.00
N LYS A 85 13.11 30.36 14.46
CA LYS A 85 12.74 30.41 15.88
C LYS A 85 12.30 29.04 16.42
N GLU A 86 11.44 28.35 15.68
CA GLU A 86 10.95 27.02 16.10
C GLU A 86 12.03 25.95 16.06
N LEU A 87 12.91 26.02 15.08
CA LEU A 87 14.04 25.12 14.97
C LEU A 87 15.18 25.52 15.93
N LYS A 88 15.05 26.60 16.72
CA LYS A 88 16.07 27.15 17.62
C LYS A 88 17.40 27.37 16.88
N LEU A 89 17.33 28.02 15.73
CA LEU A 89 18.48 28.40 14.90
C LEU A 89 18.75 29.88 15.10
N SER A 90 19.96 30.22 15.55
CA SER A 90 20.42 31.61 15.71
C SER A 90 20.85 32.23 14.39
N GLU A 91 21.43 31.42 13.51
CA GLU A 91 21.92 31.84 12.19
C GLU A 91 21.58 30.79 11.13
N THR A 92 21.51 31.23 9.88
CA THR A 92 21.21 30.42 8.70
C THR A 92 22.35 30.56 7.71
N MET A 93 22.86 29.44 7.22
CA MET A 93 23.84 29.40 6.13
C MET A 93 23.18 29.53 4.74
N GLY A 94 21.84 29.50 4.69
CA GLY A 94 21.06 29.64 3.47
C GLY A 94 20.92 31.10 2.98
N SER A 95 20.81 31.25 1.66
CA SER A 95 20.69 32.55 0.98
C SER A 95 19.28 33.12 1.10
N ASP A 96 19.14 34.44 1.05
CA ASP A 96 17.85 35.10 0.89
C ASP A 96 17.42 35.08 -0.58
N LEU A 97 16.49 34.18 -0.89
CA LEU A 97 15.92 34.07 -2.23
C LEU A 97 14.90 35.20 -2.49
N SER A 98 14.92 35.73 -3.72
CA SER A 98 13.87 36.64 -4.18
C SER A 98 12.51 35.95 -4.21
N LYS A 99 11.42 36.73 -4.08
CA LYS A 99 10.05 36.20 -4.16
C LYS A 99 9.78 35.44 -5.47
N ASN A 100 10.43 35.85 -6.56
CA ASN A 100 10.31 35.20 -7.87
C ASN A 100 10.92 33.79 -7.88
N ASN A 101 12.03 33.59 -7.16
CA ASN A 101 12.69 32.28 -7.02
C ASN A 101 11.99 31.39 -5.99
N LEU A 102 11.37 31.98 -4.97
CA LEU A 102 10.63 31.25 -3.94
C LEU A 102 9.29 30.69 -4.44
N LYS A 103 8.58 31.45 -5.29
CA LYS A 103 7.27 31.08 -5.85
C LYS A 103 7.22 29.67 -6.47
N PRO A 104 8.14 29.26 -7.37
CA PRO A 104 8.10 27.90 -7.93
C PRO A 104 8.41 26.80 -6.89
N ILE A 105 9.22 27.09 -5.87
CA ILE A 105 9.51 26.15 -4.77
C ILE A 105 8.24 25.89 -3.96
N LEU A 106 7.52 26.95 -3.59
CA LEU A 106 6.25 26.85 -2.88
C LEU A 106 5.16 26.19 -3.72
N ALA A 107 5.14 26.45 -5.04
CA ALA A 107 4.23 25.77 -5.95
C ALA A 107 4.48 24.25 -5.98
N LEU A 108 5.75 23.82 -6.03
CA LEU A 108 6.09 22.39 -5.94
C LEU A 108 5.64 21.79 -4.61
N ALA A 109 5.88 22.48 -3.48
CA ALA A 109 5.42 22.04 -2.17
C ALA A 109 3.89 21.86 -2.12
N SER A 110 3.13 22.78 -2.69
CA SER A 110 1.66 22.72 -2.75
C SER A 110 1.16 21.51 -3.54
N ARG A 111 1.82 21.21 -4.68
CA ARG A 111 1.50 20.01 -5.47
C ARG A 111 1.80 18.73 -4.70
N ILE A 112 2.91 18.67 -3.97
CA ILE A 112 3.25 17.50 -3.14
C ILE A 112 2.21 17.30 -2.02
N ASP A 113 1.75 18.38 -1.37
CA ASP A 113 0.69 18.31 -0.35
C ASP A 113 -0.64 17.81 -0.92
N SER A 114 -0.98 18.25 -2.14
CA SER A 114 -2.15 17.72 -2.87
C SER A 114 -2.04 16.22 -3.17
N LEU A 115 -0.84 15.73 -3.53
CA LEU A 115 -0.61 14.29 -3.73
C LEU A 115 -0.78 13.49 -2.43
N TYR A 116 -0.33 14.03 -1.29
CA TYR A 116 -0.56 13.39 0.02
C TYR A 116 -2.06 13.35 0.37
N THR A 117 -2.79 14.42 0.08
CA THR A 117 -4.24 14.50 0.31
C THR A 117 -4.98 13.47 -0.55
N LEU A 118 -4.72 13.42 -1.86
CA LEU A 118 -5.29 12.43 -2.77
C LEU A 118 -4.98 11.00 -2.34
N ARG A 119 -3.76 10.73 -1.90
CA ARG A 119 -3.37 9.40 -1.36
C ARG A 119 -4.24 9.02 -0.15
N ASN A 120 -4.57 9.96 0.72
CA ASN A 120 -5.40 9.69 1.90
C ASN A 120 -6.87 9.47 1.50
N GLU A 121 -7.40 10.24 0.56
CA GLU A 121 -8.74 10.03 -0.01
C GLU A 121 -8.87 8.62 -0.64
N LEU A 122 -7.87 8.19 -1.40
CA LEU A 122 -7.85 6.85 -1.99
C LEU A 122 -7.76 5.74 -0.92
N LYS A 123 -7.04 5.97 0.19
CA LYS A 123 -7.02 5.03 1.32
C LYS A 123 -8.39 4.91 1.97
N ASP A 124 -9.10 6.01 2.14
CA ASP A 124 -10.46 6.01 2.72
C ASP A 124 -11.46 5.34 1.78
N TYR A 125 -11.35 5.59 0.47
CA TYR A 125 -12.12 4.88 -0.56
C TYR A 125 -11.86 3.37 -0.51
N LEU A 126 -10.59 2.95 -0.49
CA LEU A 126 -10.20 1.55 -0.38
C LEU A 126 -10.75 0.89 0.89
N LYS A 127 -10.72 1.60 2.02
CA LYS A 127 -11.28 1.13 3.29
C LYS A 127 -12.80 0.90 3.19
N LYS A 128 -13.54 1.79 2.52
CA LYS A 128 -14.98 1.66 2.30
C LYS A 128 -15.29 0.43 1.45
N ILE A 129 -14.60 0.25 0.31
CA ILE A 129 -14.81 -0.91 -0.57
C ILE A 129 -14.51 -2.21 0.17
N MET A 130 -13.33 -2.33 0.78
CA MET A 130 -12.95 -3.54 1.51
C MET A 130 -13.89 -3.82 2.69
N GLY A 131 -14.48 -2.79 3.29
CA GLY A 131 -15.50 -2.94 4.33
C GLY A 131 -16.81 -3.55 3.84
N VAL A 132 -17.12 -3.45 2.55
CA VAL A 132 -18.30 -4.09 1.94
C VAL A 132 -17.99 -5.53 1.55
N TYR A 133 -16.88 -5.76 0.85
CA TYR A 133 -16.58 -7.05 0.21
C TYR A 133 -15.69 -8.00 1.02
N CYS A 134 -14.85 -7.49 1.92
CA CYS A 134 -13.76 -8.24 2.55
C CYS A 134 -13.63 -7.93 4.05
N LYS A 135 -14.72 -8.06 4.80
CA LYS A 135 -14.78 -7.68 6.23
C LYS A 135 -13.84 -8.50 7.10
N ASN A 136 -13.74 -9.81 6.87
CA ASN A 136 -12.91 -10.69 7.68
C ASN A 136 -11.42 -10.42 7.42
N LEU A 137 -11.02 -10.29 6.15
CA LEU A 137 -9.67 -9.93 5.74
C LEU A 137 -9.27 -8.55 6.28
N LEU A 138 -10.16 -7.55 6.17
CA LEU A 138 -9.93 -6.20 6.69
C LEU A 138 -9.67 -6.22 8.20
N THR A 139 -10.39 -7.04 8.96
CA THR A 139 -10.27 -7.13 10.43
C THR A 139 -8.95 -7.76 10.87
N LEU A 140 -8.44 -8.72 10.10
CA LEU A 140 -7.21 -9.45 10.39
C LEU A 140 -5.96 -8.75 9.85
N ALA A 141 -5.94 -8.35 8.59
CA ALA A 141 -4.76 -7.79 7.92
C ALA A 141 -4.72 -6.25 7.95
N GLY A 142 -5.87 -5.59 8.07
CA GLY A 142 -6.02 -4.16 7.81
C GLY A 142 -6.13 -3.84 6.31
N THR A 143 -6.42 -2.58 6.00
CA THR A 143 -6.75 -2.13 4.63
C THR A 143 -5.58 -2.31 3.67
N VAL A 144 -4.39 -1.79 4.02
CA VAL A 144 -3.23 -1.78 3.13
C VAL A 144 -2.73 -3.20 2.86
N LEU A 145 -2.51 -4.00 3.91
CA LEU A 145 -2.00 -5.36 3.75
C LEU A 145 -3.03 -6.27 3.06
N GLY A 146 -4.32 -6.15 3.41
CA GLY A 146 -5.37 -6.94 2.77
C GLY A 146 -5.47 -6.65 1.27
N ALA A 147 -5.45 -5.38 0.87
CA ALA A 147 -5.45 -5.01 -0.54
C ALA A 147 -4.20 -5.52 -1.29
N LYS A 148 -3.02 -5.45 -0.67
CA LYS A 148 -1.79 -6.02 -1.24
C LYS A 148 -1.86 -7.54 -1.42
N LEU A 149 -2.50 -8.26 -0.50
CA LEU A 149 -2.68 -9.71 -0.65
C LEU A 149 -3.59 -10.03 -1.84
N ILE A 150 -4.65 -9.25 -2.06
CA ILE A 150 -5.54 -9.38 -3.22
C ILE A 150 -4.77 -9.06 -4.51
N GLU A 151 -3.99 -7.99 -4.53
CA GLU A 151 -3.13 -7.59 -5.65
C GLU A 151 -2.12 -8.69 -6.01
N SER A 152 -1.37 -9.20 -5.04
CA SER A 152 -0.37 -10.24 -5.28
C SER A 152 -1.00 -11.60 -5.63
N GLY A 153 -2.23 -11.85 -5.18
CA GLY A 153 -3.04 -13.01 -5.59
C GLY A 153 -3.71 -12.85 -6.95
N GLY A 154 -3.78 -11.63 -7.48
CA GLY A 154 -4.44 -11.24 -8.74
C GLY A 154 -5.96 -11.12 -8.67
N SER A 155 -6.64 -11.88 -7.80
CA SER A 155 -8.07 -11.69 -7.49
C SER A 155 -8.42 -12.37 -6.17
N LEU A 156 -9.55 -11.99 -5.56
CA LEU A 156 -10.04 -12.62 -4.33
C LEU A 156 -10.34 -14.10 -4.55
N LYS A 157 -10.89 -14.46 -5.72
CA LYS A 157 -11.14 -15.85 -6.12
C LYS A 157 -9.85 -16.68 -6.13
N LYS A 158 -8.80 -16.19 -6.82
CA LYS A 158 -7.51 -16.89 -6.89
C LYS A 158 -6.91 -17.03 -5.51
N LEU A 159 -6.98 -15.97 -4.71
CA LEU A 159 -6.45 -15.95 -3.35
C LEU A 159 -7.17 -16.95 -2.42
N ALA A 160 -8.49 -17.10 -2.55
CA ALA A 160 -9.27 -18.09 -1.79
C ALA A 160 -8.89 -19.54 -2.09
N LEU A 161 -8.48 -19.83 -3.34
CA LEU A 161 -8.04 -21.15 -3.78
C LEU A 161 -6.60 -21.48 -3.34
N MET A 162 -5.80 -20.47 -2.97
CA MET A 162 -4.44 -20.70 -2.53
C MET A 162 -4.39 -21.42 -1.15
N PRO A 163 -3.39 -22.28 -0.92
CA PRO A 163 -3.12 -22.81 0.40
C PRO A 163 -2.48 -21.74 1.29
N SER A 164 -2.59 -21.93 2.61
CA SER A 164 -1.96 -21.05 3.61
C SER A 164 -0.46 -20.87 3.39
N SER A 165 0.25 -21.93 3.00
CA SER A 165 1.68 -21.89 2.70
C SER A 165 2.04 -20.95 1.55
N THR A 166 1.20 -20.87 0.51
CA THR A 166 1.39 -19.91 -0.58
C THR A 166 1.11 -18.49 -0.11
N ILE A 167 0.01 -18.29 0.62
CA ILE A 167 -0.36 -16.98 1.20
C ILE A 167 0.77 -16.45 2.10
N GLN A 168 1.41 -17.32 2.90
CA GLN A 168 2.57 -16.99 3.72
C GLN A 168 3.73 -16.35 2.93
N MET A 169 3.89 -16.76 1.68
CA MET A 169 5.06 -16.52 0.84
C MET A 169 4.83 -15.49 -0.28
N LEU A 170 3.60 -15.00 -0.45
CA LEU A 170 3.26 -13.98 -1.46
C LEU A 170 4.15 -12.73 -1.32
N GLY A 171 4.76 -12.31 -2.43
CA GLY A 171 5.74 -11.23 -2.54
C GLY A 171 7.19 -11.60 -2.17
N ALA A 172 7.47 -12.86 -1.81
CA ALA A 172 8.82 -13.39 -1.63
C ALA A 172 9.23 -14.37 -2.75
N GLU A 173 8.57 -14.31 -3.91
CA GLU A 173 8.73 -15.25 -5.03
C GLU A 173 10.19 -15.32 -5.48
N LYS A 174 10.86 -14.18 -5.61
CA LYS A 174 12.28 -14.14 -6.03
C LYS A 174 13.19 -14.96 -5.12
N ALA A 175 12.98 -14.88 -3.80
CA ALA A 175 13.76 -15.62 -2.82
C ALA A 175 13.32 -17.08 -2.73
N LEU A 176 12.03 -17.36 -2.88
CA LEU A 176 11.49 -18.73 -2.97
C LEU A 176 12.03 -19.47 -4.21
N PHE A 177 12.01 -18.85 -5.38
CA PHE A 177 12.54 -19.45 -6.61
C PHE A 177 14.05 -19.64 -6.54
N ARG A 178 14.78 -18.77 -5.84
CA ARG A 178 16.20 -18.98 -5.57
C ARG A 178 16.42 -20.23 -4.71
N HIS A 179 15.63 -20.42 -3.65
CA HIS A 179 15.68 -21.65 -2.84
C HIS A 179 15.41 -22.90 -3.69
N LEU A 180 14.36 -22.88 -4.52
CA LEU A 180 13.99 -24.02 -5.36
C LEU A 180 15.06 -24.36 -6.42
N LYS A 181 15.75 -23.36 -6.96
CA LYS A 181 16.79 -23.55 -7.99
C LYS A 181 18.15 -23.91 -7.40
N SER A 182 18.57 -23.26 -6.32
CA SER A 182 19.95 -23.32 -5.82
C SER A 182 20.07 -23.96 -4.43
N GLY A 183 18.98 -24.46 -3.83
CA GLY A 183 18.96 -25.01 -2.48
C GLY A 183 19.23 -23.98 -1.35
N ALA A 184 19.30 -22.69 -1.67
CA ALA A 184 19.53 -21.63 -0.67
C ALA A 184 18.41 -21.59 0.37
N ARG A 185 18.61 -21.08 1.59
CA ARG A 185 17.57 -21.12 2.65
C ARG A 185 16.23 -20.51 2.20
N PRO A 186 15.08 -21.16 2.46
CA PRO A 186 13.77 -20.65 2.05
C PRO A 186 13.38 -19.37 2.80
N PRO A 187 12.60 -18.48 2.17
CA PRO A 187 11.99 -17.35 2.88
C PRO A 187 11.02 -17.85 3.96
N LYS A 188 10.87 -17.09 5.05
CA LYS A 188 9.94 -17.42 6.14
C LYS A 188 8.59 -16.70 6.02
N HIS A 189 8.54 -15.62 5.25
CA HIS A 189 7.37 -14.75 5.10
C HIS A 189 7.57 -13.85 3.87
N GLY A 190 6.46 -13.51 3.21
CA GLY A 190 6.42 -12.49 2.17
C GLY A 190 5.88 -11.16 2.69
N ILE A 191 4.87 -10.60 2.00
CA ILE A 191 4.26 -9.29 2.29
C ILE A 191 3.63 -9.24 3.69
N ILE A 192 3.23 -10.41 4.21
CA ILE A 192 2.67 -10.57 5.57
C ILE A 192 3.63 -10.07 6.67
N LEU A 193 4.93 -9.93 6.38
CA LEU A 193 5.88 -9.29 7.29
C LEU A 193 5.48 -7.86 7.71
N GLN A 194 4.74 -7.15 6.85
CA GLN A 194 4.25 -5.80 7.12
C GLN A 194 3.20 -5.77 8.24
N HIS A 195 2.61 -6.91 8.59
CA HIS A 195 1.64 -6.98 9.67
C HIS A 195 2.32 -6.74 11.03
N PRO A 196 1.76 -5.88 11.92
CA PRO A 196 2.38 -5.56 13.20
C PRO A 196 2.74 -6.79 14.06
N LEU A 197 1.89 -7.82 14.05
CA LEU A 197 2.14 -9.06 14.80
C LEU A 197 3.37 -9.84 14.31
N VAL A 198 3.71 -9.77 13.02
CA VAL A 198 4.86 -10.48 12.44
C VAL A 198 6.09 -9.59 12.44
N GLY A 199 5.92 -8.32 12.07
CA GLY A 199 6.99 -7.32 12.08
C GLY A 199 7.60 -7.10 13.46
N GLY A 200 6.75 -7.00 14.49
CA GLY A 200 7.15 -6.78 15.88
C GLY A 200 7.64 -8.03 16.63
N ALA A 201 7.45 -9.24 16.09
CA ALA A 201 7.92 -10.46 16.73
C ALA A 201 9.47 -10.58 16.65
N PRO A 202 10.13 -11.21 17.64
CA PRO A 202 11.58 -11.45 17.59
C PRO A 202 11.93 -12.41 16.43
N LYS A 203 13.15 -12.27 15.86
CA LYS A 203 13.60 -13.00 14.65
C LYS A 203 13.32 -14.51 14.69
N ASN A 204 13.45 -15.13 15.86
CA ASN A 204 13.23 -16.57 16.05
C ASN A 204 11.74 -16.96 15.97
N LYS A 205 10.82 -16.07 16.42
CA LYS A 205 9.37 -16.31 16.43
C LYS A 205 8.65 -15.81 15.18
N LYS A 206 9.31 -15.01 14.32
CA LYS A 206 8.71 -14.46 13.08
C LYS A 206 8.12 -15.53 12.16
N GLY A 207 8.80 -16.67 11.99
CA GLY A 207 8.31 -17.76 11.14
C GLY A 207 7.04 -18.42 11.68
N LYS A 208 6.98 -18.65 13.01
CA LYS A 208 5.78 -19.18 13.68
C LYS A 208 4.61 -18.20 13.57
N ALA A 209 4.87 -16.91 13.80
CA ALA A 209 3.87 -15.86 13.69
C ALA A 209 3.32 -15.72 12.25
N ALA A 210 4.19 -15.75 11.25
CA ALA A 210 3.80 -15.68 9.84
C ALA A 210 2.91 -16.86 9.43
N ARG A 211 3.26 -18.09 9.84
CA ARG A 211 2.46 -19.29 9.56
C ARG A 211 1.06 -19.20 10.18
N LEU A 212 0.99 -18.88 11.48
CA LEU A 212 -0.28 -18.73 12.19
C LEU A 212 -1.18 -17.65 11.58
N LEU A 213 -0.57 -16.53 11.16
CA LEU A 213 -1.31 -15.46 10.50
C LEU A 213 -1.80 -15.89 9.11
N ALA A 214 -0.97 -16.55 8.31
CA ALA A 214 -1.38 -17.07 7.00
C ALA A 214 -2.52 -18.08 7.10
N ASP A 215 -2.50 -18.95 8.12
CA ASP A 215 -3.58 -19.93 8.36
C ASP A 215 -4.92 -19.23 8.61
N LYS A 216 -4.92 -18.18 9.45
CA LYS A 216 -6.14 -17.42 9.76
C LYS A 216 -6.58 -16.54 8.60
N LEU A 217 -5.64 -15.98 7.84
CA LEU A 217 -5.94 -15.23 6.62
C LEU A 217 -6.59 -16.13 5.56
N SER A 218 -6.08 -17.34 5.34
CA SER A 218 -6.65 -18.29 4.38
C SER A 218 -8.12 -18.60 4.69
N ILE A 219 -8.46 -18.79 5.97
CA ILE A 219 -9.85 -18.99 6.41
C ILE A 219 -10.68 -17.73 6.14
N ALA A 220 -10.20 -16.56 6.56
CA ALA A 220 -10.92 -15.30 6.38
C ALA A 220 -11.20 -14.97 4.91
N ILE A 221 -10.21 -15.17 4.03
CA ILE A 221 -10.32 -14.93 2.58
C ILE A 221 -11.37 -15.86 1.96
N ARG A 222 -11.38 -17.14 2.34
CA ARG A 222 -12.39 -18.09 1.86
C ARG A 222 -13.78 -17.71 2.36
N THR A 223 -13.91 -17.34 3.63
CA THR A 223 -15.20 -16.90 4.17
C THR A 223 -15.71 -15.64 3.48
N ASP A 224 -14.84 -14.65 3.22
CA ASP A 224 -15.21 -13.44 2.48
C ASP A 224 -15.63 -13.78 1.03
N PHE A 225 -14.87 -14.63 0.33
CA PHE A 225 -15.18 -15.00 -1.06
C PHE A 225 -16.50 -15.79 -1.19
N PHE A 226 -16.74 -16.75 -0.30
CA PHE A 226 -17.97 -17.56 -0.31
C PHE A 226 -19.15 -16.88 0.41
N LYS A 227 -19.03 -15.59 0.76
CA LYS A 227 -20.05 -14.78 1.45
C LYS A 227 -20.55 -15.40 2.77
N GLY A 228 -19.64 -16.02 3.52
CA GLY A 228 -19.95 -16.53 4.86
C GLY A 228 -20.10 -15.41 5.89
N GLU A 229 -20.52 -15.80 7.09
CA GLU A 229 -20.72 -14.87 8.21
C GLU A 229 -19.43 -14.17 8.65
N PHE A 230 -19.59 -13.06 9.37
CA PHE A 230 -18.45 -12.34 9.93
C PHE A 230 -17.83 -13.10 11.11
N ILE A 231 -16.64 -13.65 10.89
CA ILE A 231 -15.85 -14.42 11.87
C ILE A 231 -14.54 -13.72 12.27
N GLY A 232 -14.32 -12.48 11.79
CA GLY A 232 -13.06 -11.74 11.97
C GLY A 232 -12.62 -11.57 13.42
N ASN A 233 -13.56 -11.29 14.34
CA ASN A 233 -13.26 -11.13 15.77
C ASN A 233 -12.76 -12.43 16.40
N LYS A 234 -13.45 -13.54 16.13
CA LYS A 234 -13.07 -14.87 16.61
C LYS A 234 -11.69 -15.27 16.11
N LEU A 235 -11.42 -15.08 14.82
CA LEU A 235 -10.11 -15.37 14.23
C LEU A 235 -8.99 -14.53 14.86
N LYS A 236 -9.26 -13.27 15.17
CA LYS A 236 -8.29 -12.36 15.81
C LYS A 236 -7.98 -12.77 17.24
N GLU A 237 -8.97 -13.23 18.00
CA GLU A 237 -8.76 -13.76 19.34
C GLU A 237 -7.97 -15.08 19.33
N GLU A 238 -8.32 -16.01 18.44
CA GLU A 238 -7.59 -17.26 18.27
C GLU A 238 -6.13 -17.03 17.90
N LEU A 239 -5.87 -16.05 17.01
CA LEU A 239 -4.52 -15.66 16.63
C LEU A 239 -3.74 -15.15 17.85
N LYS A 240 -4.34 -14.26 18.66
CA LYS A 240 -3.71 -13.73 19.88
C LYS A 240 -3.43 -14.83 20.91
N LYS A 241 -4.36 -15.78 21.10
CA LYS A 241 -4.20 -16.90 22.05
C LYS A 241 -3.02 -17.80 21.67
N ARG A 242 -2.80 -18.06 20.38
CA ARG A 242 -1.69 -18.92 19.89
C ARG A 242 -0.32 -18.23 19.83
N LEU A 243 -0.29 -16.90 19.94
CA LEU A 243 0.93 -16.08 19.92
C LEU A 243 1.49 -15.79 21.31
N LYS A 244 0.65 -15.86 22.36
CA LYS A 244 1.11 -15.96 23.74
C LYS A 244 1.90 -17.26 23.92
#